data_AF-A0A651HSZ1-F1
#
_entry.id   AF-A0A651HSZ1-F1
#
_cell.length_a   1.000
_cell.length_b   1.000
_cell.length_c   1.000
_cell.angle_alpha   90.00
_cell.angle_beta   90.00
_cell.angle_gamma   90.00
#
_symmetry.space_group_name_H-M   'P 1'
#
loop_
_entity.id
_entity.type
_entity.pdbx_description
1 polymer ?
#
loop_
_entity_poly.entity_id
_entity_poly.type
_entity_poly.pdbx_seq_one_letter_code
_entity_poly.pdbx_strand_id
1 'polypeptide(L)'
;MASFKSSGSHGHPSTSDPAGPPSRMVSLDEVLMWLEGHRDSMASRWLLELRSRSRDLDPEDERLLGEFLALLVRLLPECLGAYRQQALPLLHQAAELYGHLAALRGLAAGEGVEEIQLLREVILRFLFRDPPGEGRAKGLGLRELLHLSRLVDQLVTHTSIGHTDTLFFKLFQGHGVPASTSQQTRAEVRDQLMEIREELEGLRALDVGLEDRG
;
A
#
# COMPACT_ATOMS: atom_id res chain seq x y z
N MET A 1 75.77 -14.09 -38.78
CA MET A 1 75.50 -13.68 -37.38
C MET A 1 74.71 -12.38 -37.40
N ALA A 2 73.41 -12.43 -37.15
CA ALA A 2 72.60 -11.25 -36.85
C ALA A 2 71.43 -11.71 -35.98
N SER A 3 71.50 -11.33 -34.71
CA SER A 3 70.51 -11.57 -33.67
C SER A 3 69.57 -10.36 -33.67
N PHE A 4 68.28 -10.56 -33.90
CA PHE A 4 67.28 -9.48 -33.79
C PHE A 4 66.41 -9.71 -32.56
N LYS A 5 66.35 -8.64 -31.76
CA LYS A 5 65.85 -8.58 -30.39
C LYS A 5 64.34 -8.77 -30.30
N SER A 6 63.95 -9.47 -29.24
CA SER A 6 62.58 -9.66 -28.77
C SER A 6 62.22 -8.64 -27.69
N SER A 7 60.92 -8.30 -27.68
CA SER A 7 60.09 -7.92 -26.53
C SER A 7 60.11 -6.50 -25.98
N GLY A 8 58.97 -5.83 -26.15
CA GLY A 8 58.03 -5.72 -25.02
C GLY A 8 57.96 -4.36 -24.32
N SER A 9 57.14 -3.46 -24.84
CA SER A 9 56.49 -2.42 -24.02
C SER A 9 55.20 -1.96 -24.70
N HIS A 10 54.07 -2.50 -24.23
CA HIS A 10 52.76 -1.91 -24.48
C HIS A 10 52.24 -1.41 -23.14
N GLY A 11 52.48 -0.12 -22.88
CA GLY A 11 51.77 0.61 -21.86
C GLY A 11 50.31 0.72 -22.27
N HIS A 12 49.43 0.00 -21.57
CA HIS A 12 48.00 0.27 -21.62
C HIS A 12 47.75 1.61 -20.90
N PRO A 13 47.03 2.56 -21.51
CA PRO A 13 46.52 3.72 -20.79
C PRO A 13 45.38 3.24 -19.90
N SER A 14 45.57 3.34 -18.57
CA SER A 14 44.51 3.26 -17.60
C SER A 14 43.56 4.46 -17.80
N THR A 15 42.49 4.27 -18.56
CA THR A 15 41.34 5.17 -18.52
C THR A 15 40.59 4.90 -17.22
N SER A 16 40.94 5.64 -16.17
CA SER A 16 40.09 5.84 -15.01
C SER A 16 38.83 6.59 -15.44
N ASP A 17 37.72 5.88 -15.59
CA ASP A 17 36.40 6.50 -15.66
C ASP A 17 36.21 7.33 -14.37
N PRO A 18 35.80 8.61 -14.47
CA PRO A 18 35.49 9.38 -13.28
C PRO A 18 34.25 8.76 -12.63
N ALA A 19 34.39 8.33 -11.39
CA ALA A 19 33.28 7.91 -10.54
C ALA A 19 32.16 8.96 -10.65
N GLY A 20 31.05 8.58 -11.29
CA GLY A 20 29.86 9.42 -11.35
C GLY A 20 29.43 9.81 -9.93
N PRO A 21 28.77 10.96 -9.76
CA PRO A 21 28.31 11.38 -8.45
C PRO A 21 27.50 10.26 -7.80
N PRO A 22 27.67 10.00 -6.49
CA PRO A 22 26.97 8.92 -5.82
C PRO A 22 25.47 9.08 -6.04
N SER A 23 24.83 8.03 -6.57
CA SER A 23 23.38 8.01 -6.77
C SER A 23 22.69 8.41 -5.47
N ARG A 24 22.10 9.60 -5.44
CA ARG A 24 21.36 10.09 -4.27
C ARG A 24 20.18 9.17 -4.04
N MET A 25 20.10 8.58 -2.85
CA MET A 25 18.94 7.80 -2.42
C MET A 25 17.73 8.73 -2.25
N VAL A 26 16.55 8.19 -2.55
CA VAL A 26 15.27 8.88 -2.33
C VAL A 26 15.08 9.11 -0.83
N SER A 27 14.74 10.34 -0.45
CA SER A 27 14.40 10.73 0.92
C SER A 27 13.00 10.24 1.31
N LEU A 28 12.72 10.15 2.61
CA LEU A 28 11.38 9.77 3.09
C LEU A 28 10.31 10.75 2.56
N ASP A 29 10.60 12.05 2.56
CA ASP A 29 9.67 13.08 2.07
C ASP A 29 9.36 12.91 0.58
N GLU A 30 10.36 12.57 -0.25
CA GLU A 30 10.15 12.22 -1.66
C GLU A 30 9.24 10.99 -1.83
N VAL A 31 9.34 9.99 -0.93
CA VAL A 31 8.44 8.82 -0.94
C VAL A 31 7.03 9.19 -0.49
N LEU A 32 6.89 10.01 0.55
CA LEU A 32 5.60 10.46 1.06
C LEU A 32 4.84 11.27 0.00
N MET A 33 5.47 12.29 -0.58
CA MET A 33 4.88 13.09 -1.66
C MET A 33 4.49 12.21 -2.86
N TRP A 34 5.32 11.22 -3.19
CA TRP A 34 5.04 10.30 -4.29
C TRP A 34 3.82 9.41 -4.00
N LEU A 35 3.71 8.85 -2.79
CA LEU A 35 2.55 8.05 -2.38
C LEU A 35 1.28 8.91 -2.42
N GLU A 36 1.35 10.14 -1.92
CA GLU A 36 0.22 11.07 -1.94
C GLU A 36 -0.22 11.41 -3.36
N GLY A 37 0.71 11.69 -4.26
CA GLY A 37 0.43 12.00 -5.66
C GLY A 37 -0.17 10.81 -6.44
N HIS A 38 0.08 9.58 -6.00
CA HIS A 38 -0.38 8.37 -6.69
C HIS A 38 -1.57 7.67 -6.04
N ARG A 39 -2.03 8.09 -4.87
CA ARG A 39 -3.03 7.38 -4.06
C ARG A 39 -4.31 7.02 -4.82
N ASP A 40 -4.88 7.98 -5.55
CA ASP A 40 -6.15 7.79 -6.25
C ASP A 40 -5.98 6.83 -7.44
N SER A 41 -4.83 6.91 -8.11
CA SER A 41 -4.48 6.04 -9.23
C SER A 41 -4.20 4.61 -8.75
N MET A 42 -3.54 4.44 -7.60
CA MET A 42 -3.30 3.13 -7.00
C MET A 42 -4.61 2.49 -6.56
N ALA A 43 -5.48 3.21 -5.84
CA ALA A 43 -6.78 2.70 -5.41
C ALA A 43 -7.66 2.30 -6.61
N SER A 44 -7.70 3.14 -7.64
CA SER A 44 -8.44 2.84 -8.88
C SER A 44 -7.87 1.62 -9.61
N ARG A 45 -6.54 1.49 -9.67
CA ARG A 45 -5.90 0.32 -10.27
C ARG A 45 -6.19 -0.94 -9.48
N TRP A 46 -6.15 -0.87 -8.15
CA TRP A 46 -6.45 -2.00 -7.28
C TRP A 46 -7.89 -2.47 -7.45
N LEU A 47 -8.86 -1.54 -7.46
CA LEU A 47 -10.27 -1.87 -7.72
C LEU A 47 -10.45 -2.54 -9.09
N LEU A 48 -9.76 -2.06 -10.12
CA LEU A 48 -9.79 -2.65 -11.45
C LEU A 48 -9.25 -4.10 -11.45
N GLU A 49 -8.18 -4.38 -10.70
CA GLU A 49 -7.65 -5.74 -10.54
C GLU A 49 -8.67 -6.65 -9.84
N LEU A 50 -9.29 -6.18 -8.75
CA LEU A 50 -10.33 -6.94 -8.04
C LEU A 50 -11.49 -7.28 -8.98
N ARG A 51 -12.03 -6.28 -9.68
CA ARG A 51 -13.12 -6.47 -10.64
C ARG A 51 -12.77 -7.48 -11.74
N SER A 52 -11.52 -7.51 -12.19
CA SER A 52 -11.09 -8.46 -13.22
C SER A 52 -11.08 -9.91 -12.74
N ARG A 53 -11.01 -10.13 -11.43
CA ARG A 53 -10.95 -11.44 -10.77
C ARG A 53 -12.30 -11.87 -10.19
N SER A 54 -13.14 -10.92 -9.82
CA SER A 54 -14.51 -11.18 -9.35
C SER A 54 -15.44 -11.49 -10.52
N ARG A 55 -16.10 -12.65 -10.47
CA ARG A 55 -17.00 -13.09 -11.55
C ARG A 55 -18.36 -12.36 -11.54
N ASP A 56 -18.85 -11.96 -10.36
CA ASP A 56 -20.16 -11.33 -10.15
C ASP A 56 -20.15 -10.35 -8.95
N LEU A 57 -19.39 -9.25 -9.05
CA LEU A 57 -19.36 -8.24 -7.99
C LEU A 57 -20.61 -7.34 -8.08
N ASP A 58 -21.38 -7.25 -6.99
CA ASP A 58 -22.54 -6.37 -6.92
C ASP A 58 -22.13 -4.87 -7.04
N PRO A 59 -22.84 -4.03 -7.80
CA PRO A 59 -22.44 -2.63 -8.01
C PRO A 59 -22.43 -1.73 -6.77
N GLU A 60 -23.18 -2.08 -5.71
CA GLU A 60 -23.08 -1.37 -4.42
C GLU A 60 -21.84 -1.84 -3.65
N ASP A 61 -21.54 -3.13 -3.69
CA ASP A 61 -20.32 -3.67 -3.09
C ASP A 61 -19.07 -3.16 -3.82
N GLU A 62 -19.09 -3.01 -5.15
CA GLU A 62 -18.00 -2.40 -5.93
C GLU A 62 -17.74 -0.95 -5.50
N ARG A 63 -18.79 -0.16 -5.29
CA ARG A 63 -18.67 1.22 -4.80
C ARG A 63 -18.08 1.29 -3.40
N LEU A 64 -18.62 0.48 -2.48
CA LEU A 64 -18.10 0.41 -1.11
C LEU A 64 -16.64 -0.04 -1.09
N LEU A 65 -16.28 -1.04 -1.89
CA LEU A 65 -14.88 -1.46 -2.05
C LEU A 65 -14.02 -0.31 -2.54
N GLY A 66 -14.44 0.42 -3.57
CA GLY A 66 -13.72 1.60 -4.05
C GLY A 66 -13.43 2.62 -2.94
N GLU A 67 -14.41 2.90 -2.08
CA GLU A 67 -14.24 3.78 -0.91
C GLU A 67 -13.23 3.22 0.11
N PHE A 68 -13.27 1.90 0.38
CA PHE A 68 -12.32 1.21 1.26
C PHE A 68 -10.90 1.28 0.75
N LEU A 69 -10.68 0.88 -0.51
CA LEU A 69 -9.34 0.84 -1.10
C LEU A 69 -8.74 2.24 -1.12
N ALA A 70 -9.55 3.26 -1.44
CA ALA A 70 -9.11 4.65 -1.38
C ALA A 70 -8.67 5.06 0.03
N LEU A 71 -9.40 4.68 1.09
CA LEU A 71 -9.00 4.94 2.47
C LEU A 71 -7.70 4.22 2.84
N LEU A 72 -7.60 2.92 2.54
CA LEU A 72 -6.41 2.11 2.85
C LEU A 72 -5.16 2.68 2.18
N VAL A 73 -5.24 3.08 0.91
CA VAL A 73 -4.10 3.72 0.23
C VAL A 73 -3.80 5.10 0.81
N ARG A 74 -4.81 5.88 1.21
CA ARG A 74 -4.63 7.20 1.85
C ARG A 74 -3.94 7.11 3.21
N LEU A 75 -4.10 6.01 3.95
CA LEU A 75 -3.44 5.77 5.23
C LEU A 75 -1.94 5.41 5.09
N LEU A 76 -1.50 4.91 3.93
CA LEU A 76 -0.10 4.48 3.72
C LEU A 76 0.92 5.59 3.99
N PRO A 77 0.83 6.80 3.40
CA PRO A 77 1.78 7.87 3.69
C PRO A 77 1.76 8.28 5.18
N GLU A 78 0.58 8.31 5.82
CA GLU A 78 0.46 8.68 7.24
C GLU A 78 1.17 7.69 8.16
N CYS A 79 1.11 6.40 7.82
CA CYS A 79 1.81 5.35 8.57
C CYS A 79 3.33 5.39 8.40
N LEU A 80 3.83 6.11 7.40
CA LEU A 80 5.27 6.34 7.16
C LEU A 80 5.73 7.71 7.68
N GLY A 81 4.82 8.67 7.83
CA GLY A 81 5.10 10.05 8.20
C GLY A 81 5.20 10.30 9.71
N ALA A 82 5.03 11.58 10.09
CA ALA A 82 5.18 12.06 11.45
C ALA A 82 4.16 11.45 12.43
N TYR A 83 2.93 11.19 11.95
CA TYR A 83 1.81 10.69 12.75
C TYR A 83 1.66 9.17 12.73
N ARG A 84 2.73 8.43 12.40
CA ARG A 84 2.67 6.97 12.27
C ARG A 84 2.09 6.25 13.49
N GLN A 85 2.31 6.77 14.70
CA GLN A 85 1.83 6.13 15.94
C GLN A 85 0.31 6.23 16.08
N GLN A 86 -0.28 7.28 15.52
CA GLN A 86 -1.71 7.54 15.51
C GLN A 86 -2.38 6.92 14.27
N ALA A 87 -1.69 6.93 13.12
CA ALA A 87 -2.22 6.39 11.87
C ALA A 87 -2.22 4.84 11.83
N LEU A 88 -1.26 4.18 12.47
CA LEU A 88 -1.18 2.71 12.49
C LEU A 88 -2.43 2.04 13.09
N PRO A 89 -2.96 2.48 14.25
CA PRO A 89 -4.24 1.98 14.76
C PRO A 89 -5.39 2.11 13.75
N LEU A 90 -5.48 3.23 13.03
CA LEU A 90 -6.51 3.44 11.99
C LEU A 90 -6.34 2.48 10.82
N LEU A 91 -5.09 2.22 10.41
CA LEU A 91 -4.79 1.22 9.39
C LEU A 91 -5.22 -0.19 9.82
N HIS A 92 -4.97 -0.56 11.08
CA HIS A 92 -5.37 -1.86 11.62
C HIS A 92 -6.90 -1.98 11.69
N GLN A 93 -7.59 -0.95 12.19
CA GLN A 93 -9.06 -0.92 12.25
C GLN A 93 -9.68 -1.01 10.85
N ALA A 94 -9.15 -0.26 9.88
CA ALA A 94 -9.63 -0.31 8.50
C ALA A 94 -9.40 -1.69 7.86
N ALA A 95 -8.28 -2.35 8.17
CA ALA A 95 -7.98 -3.70 7.70
C ALA A 95 -8.89 -4.76 8.33
N GLU A 96 -9.13 -4.70 9.64
CA GLU A 96 -10.09 -5.57 10.32
C GLU A 96 -11.50 -5.40 9.75
N LEU A 97 -11.93 -4.15 9.55
CA LEU A 97 -13.21 -3.84 8.92
C LEU A 97 -13.30 -4.36 7.47
N TYR A 98 -12.19 -4.33 6.71
CA TYR A 98 -12.12 -4.95 5.40
C TYR A 98 -12.27 -6.48 5.47
N GLY A 99 -11.62 -7.12 6.45
CA GLY A 99 -11.77 -8.55 6.73
C GLY A 99 -13.21 -8.93 7.06
N HIS A 100 -13.87 -8.11 7.88
CA HIS A 100 -15.29 -8.21 8.17
C HIS A 100 -16.15 -8.14 6.90
N LEU A 101 -15.92 -7.12 6.06
CA LEU A 101 -16.61 -6.99 4.77
C LEU A 101 -16.35 -8.18 3.84
N ALA A 102 -15.12 -8.71 3.78
CA ALA A 102 -14.81 -9.91 3.00
C ALA A 102 -15.62 -11.13 3.47
N ALA A 103 -15.73 -11.35 4.79
CA ALA A 103 -16.55 -12.42 5.36
C ALA A 103 -18.06 -12.22 5.14
N LEU A 104 -18.52 -10.97 5.03
CA LEU A 104 -19.91 -10.62 4.70
C LEU A 104 -20.23 -10.82 3.21
N ARG A 105 -19.25 -10.59 2.33
CA ARG A 105 -19.31 -10.92 0.89
C ARG A 105 -19.18 -12.42 0.61
N GLY A 106 -19.00 -13.24 1.64
CA GLY A 106 -18.90 -14.69 1.52
C GLY A 106 -17.56 -15.21 1.03
N LEU A 107 -16.52 -14.35 1.02
CA LEU A 107 -15.18 -14.75 0.62
C LEU A 107 -14.56 -15.70 1.64
N ALA A 108 -13.82 -16.70 1.16
CA ALA A 108 -12.89 -17.44 2.00
C ALA A 108 -11.81 -16.50 2.55
N ALA A 109 -11.22 -16.84 3.70
CA ALA A 109 -10.16 -16.04 4.31
C ALA A 109 -8.97 -15.83 3.35
N GLY A 110 -8.62 -16.87 2.59
CA GLY A 110 -7.57 -16.81 1.58
C GLY A 110 -7.89 -15.80 0.47
N GLU A 111 -9.14 -15.75 0.00
CA GLU A 111 -9.56 -14.80 -1.04
C GLU A 111 -9.47 -13.35 -0.51
N GLY A 112 -9.97 -13.07 0.70
CA GLY A 112 -9.84 -11.75 1.31
C GLY A 112 -8.39 -11.31 1.51
N VAL A 113 -7.50 -12.23 1.87
CA VAL A 113 -6.05 -11.97 1.98
C VAL A 113 -5.42 -11.71 0.61
N GLU A 114 -5.79 -12.47 -0.41
CA GLU A 114 -5.33 -12.26 -1.79
C GLU A 114 -5.75 -10.88 -2.31
N GLU A 115 -6.97 -10.43 -2.01
CA GLU A 115 -7.44 -9.10 -2.36
C GLU A 115 -6.54 -8.01 -1.76
N ILE A 116 -6.09 -8.15 -0.50
CA ILE A 116 -5.13 -7.24 0.14
C ILE A 116 -3.72 -7.34 -0.45
N GLN A 117 -3.22 -8.56 -0.71
CA GLN A 117 -1.88 -8.74 -1.28
C GLN A 117 -1.74 -8.11 -2.67
N LEU A 118 -2.84 -7.91 -3.40
CA LEU A 118 -2.83 -7.15 -4.66
C LEU A 118 -2.29 -5.73 -4.49
N LEU A 119 -2.47 -5.11 -3.33
CA LEU A 119 -1.91 -3.79 -3.05
C LEU A 119 -0.37 -3.79 -3.19
N ARG A 120 0.30 -4.86 -2.78
CA ARG A 120 1.76 -4.99 -2.96
C ARG A 120 2.14 -4.92 -4.44
N GLU A 121 1.42 -5.65 -5.27
CA GLU A 121 1.64 -5.68 -6.71
C GLU A 121 1.39 -4.29 -7.32
N VAL A 122 0.30 -3.62 -6.90
CA VAL A 122 -0.02 -2.26 -7.33
C VAL A 122 1.10 -1.29 -6.96
N ILE A 123 1.52 -1.26 -5.70
CA ILE A 123 2.61 -0.39 -5.23
C ILE A 123 3.88 -0.63 -6.03
N LEU A 124 4.29 -1.89 -6.21
CA LEU A 124 5.49 -2.23 -6.97
C LEU A 124 5.38 -1.79 -8.43
N ARG A 125 4.23 -2.03 -9.10
CA ARG A 125 4.01 -1.59 -10.48
C ARG A 125 4.15 -0.08 -10.63
N PHE A 126 3.61 0.70 -9.69
CA PHE A 126 3.75 2.15 -9.69
C PHE A 126 5.21 2.56 -9.44
N LEU A 127 5.87 1.98 -8.44
CA LEU A 127 7.28 2.24 -8.13
C LEU A 127 8.22 1.96 -9.32
N PHE A 128 7.98 0.89 -10.07
CA PHE A 128 8.80 0.56 -11.25
C PHE A 128 8.50 1.43 -12.46
N ARG A 129 7.25 1.86 -12.63
CA ARG A 129 6.83 2.69 -13.77
C ARG A 129 7.28 4.13 -13.60
N ASP A 130 7.12 4.68 -12.40
CA ASP A 130 7.41 6.07 -12.06
C ASP A 130 7.95 6.11 -10.62
N PRO A 131 9.25 5.85 -10.39
CA PRO A 131 9.83 5.82 -9.06
C PRO A 131 9.85 7.21 -8.41
N PRO A 132 9.81 7.30 -7.07
CA PRO A 132 9.94 8.57 -6.36
C PRO A 132 11.30 9.24 -6.60
N GLY A 133 11.29 10.57 -6.71
CA GLY A 133 12.47 11.39 -6.96
C GLY A 133 12.75 11.65 -8.45
N GLU A 134 13.39 12.78 -8.75
CA GLU A 134 13.72 13.16 -10.12
C GLU A 134 14.74 12.21 -10.77
N GLY A 135 14.26 11.40 -11.72
CA GLY A 135 15.08 10.59 -12.65
C GLY A 135 15.18 9.09 -12.29
N ARG A 136 15.23 8.23 -13.32
CA ARG A 136 15.35 6.75 -13.23
C ARG A 136 16.54 6.21 -12.43
N ALA A 137 17.49 7.07 -12.02
CA ALA A 137 18.73 6.68 -11.34
C ALA A 137 18.64 6.75 -9.80
N LYS A 138 17.56 7.30 -9.22
CA LYS A 138 17.34 7.30 -7.77
C LYS A 138 16.61 6.02 -7.38
N GLY A 139 17.33 5.08 -6.78
CA GLY A 139 16.70 3.89 -6.19
C GLY A 139 15.97 4.27 -4.90
N LEU A 140 14.78 3.69 -4.68
CA LEU A 140 14.15 3.71 -3.37
C LEU A 140 15.11 3.07 -2.35
N GLY A 141 15.26 3.68 -1.18
CA GLY A 141 16.04 3.07 -0.12
C GLY A 141 15.44 1.72 0.30
N LEU A 142 16.31 0.74 0.61
CA LEU A 142 15.88 -0.56 1.11
C LEU A 142 15.01 -0.42 2.37
N ARG A 143 15.29 0.60 3.20
CA ARG A 143 14.53 0.89 4.42
C ARG A 143 13.07 1.24 4.11
N GLU A 144 12.84 2.17 3.19
CA GLU A 144 11.50 2.63 2.80
C GLU A 144 10.72 1.49 2.13
N LEU A 145 11.39 0.68 1.29
CA LEU A 145 10.76 -0.51 0.69
C LEU A 145 10.32 -1.51 1.76
N LEU A 146 11.18 -1.77 2.74
CA LEU A 146 10.87 -2.68 3.85
C LEU A 146 9.75 -2.14 4.73
N HIS A 147 9.67 -0.82 4.95
CA HIS A 147 8.56 -0.22 5.69
C HIS A 147 7.23 -0.37 4.94
N LEU A 148 7.18 -0.07 3.64
CA LEU A 148 6.01 -0.30 2.81
C LEU A 148 5.59 -1.77 2.81
N SER A 149 6.55 -2.69 2.68
CA SER A 149 6.27 -4.13 2.76
C SER A 149 5.61 -4.49 4.08
N ARG A 150 6.15 -4.00 5.21
CA ARG A 150 5.59 -4.28 6.54
C ARG A 150 4.18 -3.74 6.70
N LEU A 151 3.86 -2.55 6.16
CA LEU A 151 2.50 -2.03 6.19
C LEU A 151 1.52 -2.97 5.48
N VAL A 152 1.90 -3.50 4.31
CA VAL A 152 1.07 -4.50 3.60
C VAL A 152 0.96 -5.80 4.41
N ASP A 153 2.05 -6.26 5.03
CA ASP A 153 2.01 -7.45 5.90
C ASP A 153 1.09 -7.26 7.11
N GLN A 154 1.04 -6.05 7.67
CA GLN A 154 0.11 -5.68 8.75
C GLN A 154 -1.33 -5.66 8.25
N LEU A 155 -1.60 -5.06 7.08
CA LEU A 155 -2.94 -5.09 6.46
C LEU A 155 -3.45 -6.52 6.30
N VAL A 156 -2.61 -7.43 5.80
CA VAL A 156 -2.96 -8.86 5.65
C VAL A 156 -3.28 -9.51 6.98
N THR A 157 -2.46 -9.25 7.99
CA THR A 157 -2.65 -9.78 9.34
C THR A 157 -3.99 -9.34 9.92
N HIS A 158 -4.25 -8.03 9.93
CA HIS A 158 -5.46 -7.46 10.51
C HIS A 158 -6.71 -7.78 9.70
N THR A 159 -6.60 -7.90 8.38
CA THR A 159 -7.70 -8.42 7.53
C THR A 159 -8.06 -9.85 7.92
N SER A 160 -7.07 -10.71 8.18
CA SER A 160 -7.31 -12.09 8.61
C SER A 160 -7.98 -12.14 9.99
N ILE A 161 -7.60 -11.25 10.91
CA ILE A 161 -8.23 -11.11 12.23
C ILE A 161 -9.70 -10.75 12.07
N GLY A 162 -10.02 -9.63 11.40
CA GLY A 162 -11.40 -9.18 11.24
C GLY A 162 -12.30 -10.18 10.49
N HIS A 163 -11.73 -10.90 9.50
CA HIS A 163 -12.42 -11.99 8.82
C HIS A 163 -12.76 -13.15 9.77
N THR A 164 -11.76 -13.61 10.53
CA THR A 164 -11.91 -14.72 11.47
C THR A 164 -12.88 -14.40 12.59
N ASP A 165 -12.80 -13.20 13.18
CA ASP A 165 -13.72 -12.74 14.22
C ASP A 165 -15.16 -12.71 13.71
N THR A 166 -15.36 -12.25 12.47
CA THR A 166 -16.68 -12.25 11.84
C THR A 166 -17.24 -13.65 11.67
N LEU A 167 -16.42 -14.62 11.21
CA LEU A 167 -16.85 -16.00 11.11
C LEU A 167 -17.16 -16.61 12.48
N PHE A 168 -16.34 -16.31 13.49
CA PHE A 168 -16.57 -16.74 14.86
C PHE A 168 -17.93 -16.24 15.38
N PHE A 169 -18.22 -14.93 15.25
CA PHE A 169 -19.49 -14.38 15.69
C PHE A 169 -20.69 -14.98 14.91
N LYS A 170 -20.58 -15.16 13.59
CA LYS A 170 -21.64 -15.81 12.79
C LYS A 170 -21.91 -17.25 13.24
N LEU A 171 -20.86 -18.03 13.51
CA LEU A 171 -20.98 -19.40 13.98
C LEU A 171 -21.73 -19.47 15.32
N PHE A 172 -21.40 -18.58 16.27
CA PHE A 172 -22.02 -18.56 17.60
C PHE A 172 -23.44 -17.99 17.61
N GLN A 173 -23.77 -17.09 16.69
CA GLN A 173 -25.12 -16.54 16.56
C GLN A 173 -26.07 -17.47 15.79
N GLY A 174 -25.59 -18.62 15.28
CA GLY A 174 -26.41 -19.57 14.53
C GLY A 174 -26.91 -19.05 13.18
N HIS A 175 -26.36 -17.92 12.71
CA HIS A 175 -26.68 -17.35 11.41
C HIS A 175 -25.72 -17.95 10.38
N GLY A 176 -26.25 -18.75 9.44
CA GLY A 176 -25.46 -19.19 8.28
C GLY A 176 -24.91 -18.00 7.49
N VAL A 177 -23.84 -18.20 6.73
CA VAL A 177 -23.26 -17.14 5.88
C VAL A 177 -24.30 -16.72 4.84
N PRO A 178 -24.81 -15.46 4.85
CA PRO A 178 -25.74 -15.01 3.84
C PRO A 178 -25.07 -15.00 2.46
N ALA A 179 -25.82 -15.34 1.41
CA ALA A 179 -25.31 -15.37 0.04
C ALA A 179 -25.02 -13.96 -0.55
N SER A 180 -25.43 -12.89 0.14
CA SER A 180 -25.16 -11.50 -0.26
C SER A 180 -25.15 -10.57 0.96
N THR A 181 -24.38 -9.49 0.87
CA THR A 181 -24.34 -8.46 1.92
C THR A 181 -25.62 -7.63 1.88
N SER A 182 -26.32 -7.53 3.00
CA SER A 182 -27.57 -6.75 3.08
C SER A 182 -27.31 -5.24 2.95
N GLN A 183 -28.32 -4.48 2.51
CA GLN A 183 -28.22 -3.01 2.44
C GLN A 183 -27.90 -2.38 3.80
N GLN A 184 -28.49 -2.91 4.88
CA GLN A 184 -28.23 -2.46 6.24
C GLN A 184 -26.76 -2.67 6.62
N THR A 185 -26.23 -3.87 6.35
CA THR A 185 -24.83 -4.19 6.63
C THR A 185 -23.87 -3.30 5.84
N ARG A 186 -24.17 -3.02 4.57
CA ARG A 186 -23.37 -2.07 3.76
C ARG A 186 -23.37 -0.66 4.35
N ALA A 187 -24.50 -0.22 4.89
CA ALA A 187 -24.60 1.08 5.54
C ALA A 187 -23.74 1.11 6.82
N GLU A 188 -23.85 0.10 7.69
CA GLU A 188 -23.06 0.00 8.92
C GLU A 188 -21.54 -0.02 8.65
N VAL A 189 -21.12 -0.76 7.62
CA VAL A 189 -19.72 -0.80 7.21
C VAL A 189 -19.26 0.54 6.64
N ARG A 190 -20.12 1.24 5.88
CA ARG A 190 -19.83 2.58 5.36
C ARG A 190 -19.73 3.61 6.48
N ASP A 191 -20.60 3.55 7.49
CA ASP A 191 -20.57 4.45 8.64
C ASP A 191 -19.25 4.30 9.41
N GLN A 192 -18.82 3.07 9.70
CA GLN A 192 -17.52 2.80 10.32
C GLN A 192 -16.35 3.26 9.44
N LEU A 193 -16.44 3.11 8.12
CA LEU A 193 -15.42 3.62 7.19
C LEU A 193 -15.33 5.15 7.23
N MET A 194 -16.48 5.83 7.37
CA MET A 194 -16.56 7.28 7.50
C MET A 194 -15.97 7.77 8.83
N GLU A 195 -16.22 7.07 9.93
CA GLU A 195 -15.60 7.39 11.23
C GLU A 195 -14.07 7.35 11.16
N ILE A 196 -13.49 6.29 10.57
CA ILE A 196 -12.03 6.18 10.39
C ILE A 196 -11.50 7.30 9.50
N ARG A 197 -12.24 7.66 8.45
CA ARG A 197 -11.88 8.77 7.56
C ARG A 197 -11.88 10.10 8.31
N GLU A 198 -12.90 10.37 9.12
CA GLU A 198 -12.99 11.60 9.90
C GLU A 198 -11.87 11.71 10.92
N GLU A 199 -11.53 10.61 11.60
CA GLU A 199 -10.40 10.58 12.53
C GLU A 199 -9.06 10.85 11.81
N LEU A 200 -8.87 10.26 10.63
CA LEU A 200 -7.70 10.52 9.79
C LEU A 200 -7.58 11.99 9.36
N GLU A 201 -8.67 12.61 8.93
CA GLU A 201 -8.68 14.03 8.59
C GLU A 201 -8.44 14.90 9.84
N GLY A 202 -8.93 14.48 11.01
CA GLY A 202 -8.61 15.09 12.29
C GLY A 202 -7.12 15.11 12.60
N LEU A 203 -6.40 14.01 12.33
CA LEU A 203 -4.94 13.95 12.48
C LEU A 203 -4.22 14.93 11.55
N ARG A 204 -4.63 15.01 10.28
CA ARG A 204 -4.05 15.93 9.29
C ARG A 204 -4.30 17.40 9.62
N ALA A 205 -5.48 17.72 10.18
CA ALA A 205 -5.81 19.09 10.58
C ALA A 205 -4.94 19.61 11.75
N LEU A 206 -4.48 18.71 12.64
CA LEU A 206 -3.56 19.06 13.73
C LEU A 206 -2.18 19.49 13.22
N ASP A 207 -1.76 18.96 12.07
CA ASP A 207 -0.48 19.28 11.42
C ASP A 207 -0.46 20.74 10.94
N VAL A 208 -1.47 21.12 10.17
CA VAL A 208 -1.62 22.48 9.60
C VAL A 208 -1.72 23.54 10.70
N GLY A 209 -2.35 23.22 11.83
CA GLY A 209 -2.50 24.15 12.96
C GLY A 209 -1.21 24.42 13.76
N LEU A 210 -0.19 23.58 13.61
CA LEU A 210 1.12 23.76 14.25
C LEU A 210 2.11 24.54 13.38
N GLU A 211 2.02 24.42 12.05
CA GLU A 211 2.85 25.18 11.11
C GLU A 211 2.51 26.68 11.09
N ASP A 212 1.24 27.05 11.27
CA ASP A 212 0.78 28.47 11.31
C ASP A 212 1.16 29.22 12.62
N ARG A 213 1.81 28.55 13.57
CA ARG A 213 2.21 29.13 14.88
C ARG A 213 3.72 29.23 15.09
N GLY A 214 4.53 28.86 14.10
CA GLY A 214 6.00 28.97 14.10
C GLY A 214 6.50 30.17 13.31
#